data_AF-A0A850CDZ7-F1
#
_entry.id   AF-A0A850CDZ7-F1
#
_cell.length_a   1.000
_cell.length_b   1.000
_cell.length_c   1.000
_cell.angle_alpha   90.00
_cell.angle_beta   90.00
_cell.angle_gamma   90.00
#
_symmetry.space_group_name_H-M   'P 1'
#
loop_
_entity.id
_entity.type
_entity.pdbx_description
1 polymer ?
#
loop_
_entity_poly.entity_id
_entity_poly.type
_entity_poly.pdbx_seq_one_letter_code
_entity_poly.pdbx_strand_id
1 'polypeptide(L)'
;MGGSESRQRLPLATGRGIVTVLAVLPLVLAGFVVGYGVGSGDGRFGEPIREAWEGGQGTVDHRPLAASFTATGVEGRAPDAPSVLPVGYSDDLGIAVAHLQFAVDETTVRPSHTAELRLPIAVPPDSEGMTVEVASVHPVSCLCSLTAATAPPYGTVWDAVEVNSSTTEIVFDVTGAINAPGRYGFAITSPDRTAYLELEGAEYNTGPALRTVSEPDTPTDPLPPTAPAPTGPATSAPPVLPSDAPSNAPSQSPSGLPSETPSGSPTPTDGTVPTAPMDPVGSPAPTTDPTGVPGMPAADPTEPLPESGQSEDQLSVCSTGDKLVPTCGALVGVAPAAHTSRVKEDELLAFEERVQHTQQIYHAYERGDDRLFPTPAQIALTEDPANPRTLFINWKPRMANWAEIAAGDPETDAYLDRLAEHITANFDKPFFFTVHHEPENDVVQREGSGMEASDYAAMFRYVVERLRAHGVDNLVSVMNYMGYLKWVEKPWHDQLYPGDDVVDWIGLSGYGQSLHDDGRSDFGEIVDQTKGDTAWPGFYHWVAKEHPAKPMMLAEWGVFHEEDYPDHQAAVFQAARYQMAHYPRLKAIVYFETPADSNGGRNSEIHLDDGALEAFRDLMRSPYFDVRLE
;
A
#
# COMPACT_ATOMS: atom_id res chain seq x y z
N MET A 1 19.28 -62.75 2.67
CA MET A 1 17.98 -62.37 2.06
C MET A 1 17.21 -61.60 3.11
N GLY A 2 17.52 -60.32 3.26
CA GLY A 2 16.80 -59.38 4.13
C GLY A 2 16.01 -58.44 3.24
N GLY A 3 14.71 -58.33 3.49
CA GLY A 3 13.81 -57.48 2.72
C GLY A 3 14.19 -56.01 2.86
N SER A 4 14.23 -55.30 1.73
CA SER A 4 14.10 -53.85 1.74
C SER A 4 12.67 -53.55 2.15
N GLU A 5 12.48 -53.08 3.38
CA GLU A 5 11.27 -52.35 3.74
C GLU A 5 11.12 -51.22 2.72
N SER A 6 10.12 -51.35 1.86
CA SER A 6 9.55 -50.22 1.16
C SER A 6 9.14 -49.21 2.22
N ARG A 7 9.92 -48.13 2.42
CA ARG A 7 9.40 -46.93 3.08
C ARG A 7 8.14 -46.56 2.32
N GLN A 8 6.98 -46.83 2.92
CA GLN A 8 5.69 -46.43 2.39
C GLN A 8 5.78 -44.93 2.16
N ARG A 9 5.76 -44.53 0.88
CA ARG A 9 5.79 -43.13 0.45
C ARG A 9 4.58 -42.45 1.08
N LEU A 10 4.84 -41.46 1.93
CA LEU A 10 3.85 -40.61 2.57
C LEU A 10 3.02 -39.88 1.49
N PRO A 11 1.70 -39.74 1.64
CA PRO A 11 0.84 -39.00 0.70
C PRO A 11 1.14 -37.49 0.71
N LEU A 12 1.51 -36.95 -0.45
CA LEU A 12 1.93 -35.56 -0.68
C LEU A 12 0.88 -34.80 -1.48
N ALA A 13 0.66 -33.52 -1.15
CA ALA A 13 -0.09 -32.57 -1.99
C ALA A 13 0.88 -31.52 -2.58
N THR A 14 0.80 -31.29 -3.89
CA THR A 14 1.71 -30.37 -4.62
C THR A 14 0.93 -29.39 -5.48
N GLY A 15 1.30 -28.11 -5.50
CA GLY A 15 0.66 -27.08 -6.35
C GLY A 15 1.24 -26.93 -7.76
N ARG A 16 2.37 -27.60 -8.05
CA ARG A 16 3.04 -27.62 -9.38
C ARG A 16 2.12 -28.14 -10.50
N GLY A 17 1.37 -27.24 -11.13
CA GLY A 17 0.43 -27.56 -12.22
C GLY A 17 -0.65 -26.50 -12.47
N ILE A 18 -0.85 -25.54 -11.57
CA ILE A 18 -1.84 -24.47 -11.71
C ILE A 18 -1.22 -23.30 -12.53
N VAL A 19 -1.00 -23.53 -13.83
CA VAL A 19 -0.80 -22.42 -14.79
C VAL A 19 -2.00 -22.44 -15.73
N THR A 20 -3.10 -21.80 -15.35
CA THR A 20 -4.10 -21.33 -16.33
C THR A 20 -4.96 -20.21 -15.76
N VAL A 21 -4.84 -19.03 -16.39
CA VAL A 21 -5.88 -17.98 -16.44
C VAL A 21 -7.25 -18.61 -16.75
N LEU A 22 -8.32 -18.33 -15.99
CA LEU A 22 -9.72 -18.20 -16.48
C LEU A 22 -10.81 -18.00 -15.38
N ALA A 23 -11.48 -16.85 -15.50
CA ALA A 23 -12.84 -16.39 -15.17
C ALA A 23 -13.91 -17.23 -14.39
N VAL A 24 -14.40 -16.61 -13.30
CA VAL A 24 -15.79 -16.31 -12.81
C VAL A 24 -16.94 -17.35 -12.87
N LEU A 25 -17.47 -17.73 -11.68
CA LEU A 25 -18.89 -17.60 -11.27
C LEU A 25 -19.09 -17.91 -9.76
N PRO A 26 -19.85 -17.10 -8.98
CA PRO A 26 -19.76 -17.05 -7.52
C PRO A 26 -20.83 -17.89 -6.80
N LEU A 27 -20.47 -18.51 -5.68
CA LEU A 27 -21.41 -19.02 -4.68
C LEU A 27 -20.96 -18.53 -3.30
N VAL A 28 -21.78 -17.64 -2.74
CA VAL A 28 -21.54 -16.80 -1.56
C VAL A 28 -21.91 -17.56 -0.29
N LEU A 29 -21.01 -17.58 0.70
CA LEU A 29 -21.31 -17.78 2.14
C LEU A 29 -20.06 -17.48 3.02
N ALA A 30 -20.26 -16.59 3.99
CA ALA A 30 -19.56 -16.32 5.26
C ALA A 30 -18.21 -15.53 5.39
N GLY A 31 -17.66 -14.80 4.40
CA GLY A 31 -17.09 -13.42 4.56
C GLY A 31 -15.61 -13.04 4.56
N PHE A 32 -14.70 -13.64 3.83
CA PHE A 32 -13.27 -13.39 3.88
C PHE A 32 -12.78 -14.02 2.58
N VAL A 33 -12.10 -13.25 1.77
CA VAL A 33 -11.32 -13.80 0.66
C VAL A 33 -9.94 -13.24 0.98
N VAL A 34 -9.02 -13.90 1.69
CA VAL A 34 -8.33 -15.17 1.42
C VAL A 34 -8.34 -15.54 -0.05
N GLY A 35 -7.17 -15.52 -0.69
CA GLY A 35 -7.04 -16.19 -1.98
C GLY A 35 -7.68 -17.57 -1.87
N TYR A 36 -8.56 -17.88 -2.81
CA TYR A 36 -9.06 -19.21 -3.04
C TYR A 36 -8.71 -19.49 -4.48
N GLY A 37 -7.65 -20.23 -4.73
CA GLY A 37 -7.52 -20.95 -6.00
C GLY A 37 -8.54 -22.09 -6.09
N VAL A 38 -9.80 -21.82 -6.47
CA VAL A 38 -10.78 -22.89 -6.77
C VAL A 38 -10.90 -23.03 -8.29
N GLY A 39 -10.24 -24.06 -8.83
CA GLY A 39 -10.52 -24.57 -10.16
C GLY A 39 -11.93 -25.17 -10.20
N SER A 40 -12.76 -24.75 -11.14
CA SER A 40 -14.10 -25.30 -11.33
C SER A 40 -14.04 -26.65 -12.08
N GLY A 41 -14.67 -27.69 -11.51
CA GLY A 41 -14.98 -28.95 -12.20
C GLY A 41 -15.88 -28.73 -13.42
N ASP A 42 -15.91 -29.54 -14.46
CA ASP A 42 -15.67 -30.97 -14.55
C ASP A 42 -14.79 -31.30 -15.78
N GLY A 43 -13.71 -32.03 -15.54
CA GLY A 43 -12.99 -32.74 -16.59
C GLY A 43 -11.89 -31.95 -17.29
N ARG A 44 -10.78 -31.73 -16.57
CA ARG A 44 -9.40 -32.02 -17.02
C ARG A 44 -8.40 -31.58 -15.95
N PHE A 45 -8.44 -32.29 -14.82
CA PHE A 45 -7.24 -32.44 -13.99
C PHE A 45 -6.20 -33.14 -14.86
N GLY A 46 -5.04 -32.52 -15.08
CA GLY A 46 -3.88 -33.26 -15.54
C GLY A 46 -3.64 -34.41 -14.56
N GLU A 47 -3.22 -35.57 -15.09
CA GLU A 47 -2.87 -36.72 -14.25
C GLU A 47 -1.98 -36.26 -13.06
N PRO A 48 -2.27 -36.69 -11.82
CA PRO A 48 -1.44 -36.35 -10.67
C PRO A 48 0.01 -36.73 -11.00
N ILE A 49 0.91 -35.75 -11.03
CA ILE A 49 2.32 -36.01 -11.27
C ILE A 49 2.82 -36.83 -10.09
N ARG A 50 3.10 -38.09 -10.36
CA ARG A 50 3.30 -39.14 -9.35
C ARG A 50 4.58 -39.03 -8.55
N GLU A 51 5.44 -38.05 -8.76
CA GLU A 51 6.72 -37.97 -8.07
C GLU A 51 7.09 -36.52 -7.71
N ALA A 52 7.03 -36.21 -6.41
CA ALA A 52 7.77 -35.09 -5.84
C ALA A 52 9.25 -35.26 -6.22
N TRP A 53 9.89 -34.17 -6.66
CA TRP A 53 11.22 -34.22 -7.25
C TRP A 53 12.25 -34.82 -6.27
N GLU A 54 12.81 -35.98 -6.60
CA GLU A 54 13.83 -36.67 -5.81
C GLU A 54 15.21 -36.03 -6.10
N GLY A 55 15.49 -34.88 -5.45
CA GLY A 55 16.79 -34.23 -5.24
C GLY A 55 17.96 -34.53 -6.19
N GLY A 56 18.48 -33.49 -6.86
CA GLY A 56 19.71 -33.49 -7.67
C GLY A 56 20.88 -32.73 -7.03
N GLN A 57 22.05 -32.71 -7.69
CA GLN A 57 23.18 -31.85 -7.28
C GLN A 57 22.74 -30.38 -7.24
N GLY A 58 23.02 -29.68 -6.13
CA GLY A 58 22.62 -28.28 -5.93
C GLY A 58 21.32 -28.07 -5.16
N THR A 59 20.72 -29.13 -4.60
CA THR A 59 19.56 -29.04 -3.70
C THR A 59 19.97 -28.64 -2.28
N VAL A 60 19.30 -27.65 -1.70
CA VAL A 60 19.49 -27.21 -0.30
C VAL A 60 18.14 -27.05 0.39
N ASP A 61 17.98 -27.64 1.57
CA ASP A 61 16.81 -27.43 2.43
C ASP A 61 17.14 -26.40 3.50
N HIS A 62 16.57 -25.20 3.36
CA HIS A 62 16.67 -24.11 4.32
C HIS A 62 15.66 -24.30 5.43
N ARG A 63 16.09 -24.09 6.66
CA ARG A 63 15.21 -24.09 7.83
C ARG A 63 14.67 -22.69 8.06
N PRO A 64 13.45 -22.57 8.62
CA PRO A 64 12.96 -21.28 9.05
C PRO A 64 13.87 -20.75 10.16
N LEU A 65 14.23 -19.47 10.06
CA LEU A 65 14.84 -18.69 11.14
C LEU A 65 13.88 -18.58 12.32
N ALA A 66 12.58 -18.49 12.02
CA ALA A 66 11.51 -18.48 12.99
C ALA A 66 10.22 -19.01 12.33
N ALA A 67 9.39 -19.66 13.15
CA ALA A 67 8.03 -20.02 12.82
C ALA A 67 7.13 -19.64 14.00
N SER A 68 5.98 -19.05 13.72
CA SER A 68 5.00 -18.65 14.71
C SER A 68 3.62 -18.65 14.06
N PHE A 69 2.58 -18.28 14.81
CA PHE A 69 1.26 -18.06 14.24
C PHE A 69 0.58 -16.85 14.89
N THR A 70 -0.41 -16.31 14.20
CA THR A 70 -1.35 -15.33 14.74
C THR A 70 -2.75 -15.95 14.73
N ALA A 71 -3.58 -15.55 15.69
CA ALA A 71 -4.92 -16.09 15.87
C ALA A 71 -5.86 -14.98 16.34
N THR A 72 -6.99 -14.77 15.67
CA THR A 72 -7.92 -13.67 16.02
C THR A 72 -8.64 -13.88 17.35
N GLY A 73 -8.78 -15.13 17.79
CA GLY A 73 -9.34 -15.49 19.10
C GLY A 73 -8.36 -15.31 20.26
N VAL A 74 -7.12 -14.91 20.01
CA VAL A 74 -6.07 -14.79 21.02
C VAL A 74 -5.50 -13.37 21.03
N GLU A 75 -5.69 -12.64 22.13
CA GLU A 75 -5.20 -11.26 22.28
C GLU A 75 -3.66 -11.16 22.40
N GLY A 76 -3.00 -12.27 22.76
CA GLY A 76 -1.56 -12.34 22.99
C GLY A 76 -0.78 -12.98 21.84
N ARG A 77 0.55 -12.90 21.95
CA ARG A 77 1.46 -13.60 21.05
C ARG A 77 1.40 -15.12 21.23
N ALA A 78 1.72 -15.85 20.17
CA ALA A 78 1.92 -17.30 20.25
C ALA A 78 3.08 -17.68 21.20
N PRO A 79 3.11 -18.92 21.71
CA PRO A 79 4.23 -19.44 22.49
C PRO A 79 5.56 -19.32 21.74
N ASP A 80 6.66 -19.10 22.48
CA ASP A 80 8.00 -19.09 21.88
C ASP A 80 8.31 -20.50 21.32
N ALA A 81 8.51 -20.60 19.99
CA ALA A 81 8.73 -21.85 19.25
C ALA A 81 7.59 -22.88 19.41
N PRO A 82 6.41 -22.63 18.82
CA PRO A 82 5.28 -23.53 18.96
C PRO A 82 5.56 -24.88 18.26
N SER A 83 5.15 -25.97 18.91
CA SER A 83 5.30 -27.35 18.39
C SER A 83 4.42 -27.64 17.17
N VAL A 84 3.36 -26.84 16.99
CA VAL A 84 2.45 -26.89 15.85
C VAL A 84 2.13 -25.48 15.36
N LEU A 85 1.82 -25.34 14.07
CA LEU A 85 1.40 -24.09 13.46
C LEU A 85 -0.03 -24.24 12.94
N PRO A 86 -1.02 -23.67 13.64
CA PRO A 86 -2.42 -23.74 13.24
C PRO A 86 -2.68 -22.91 11.98
N VAL A 87 -3.50 -23.44 11.08
CA VAL A 87 -3.92 -22.78 9.84
C VAL A 87 -5.42 -23.04 9.64
N GLY A 88 -6.17 -21.97 9.34
CA GLY A 88 -7.62 -22.05 9.11
C GLY A 88 -8.44 -21.63 10.33
N TYR A 89 -9.70 -22.04 10.37
CA TYR A 89 -10.65 -21.58 11.40
C TYR A 89 -10.94 -22.66 12.44
N SER A 90 -10.85 -22.30 13.71
CA SER A 90 -11.38 -23.11 14.83
C SER A 90 -12.12 -22.23 15.83
N ASP A 91 -13.04 -22.82 16.59
CA ASP A 91 -13.81 -22.10 17.62
C ASP A 91 -12.89 -21.48 18.70
N ASP A 92 -11.77 -22.13 19.01
CA ASP A 92 -10.86 -21.73 20.09
C ASP A 92 -9.86 -20.64 19.65
N LEU A 93 -9.38 -20.67 18.40
CA LEU A 93 -8.37 -19.74 17.89
C LEU A 93 -8.94 -18.65 16.98
N GLY A 94 -10.19 -18.77 16.55
CA GLY A 94 -10.71 -17.97 15.44
C GLY A 94 -9.93 -18.30 14.17
N ILE A 95 -9.54 -17.27 13.41
CA ILE A 95 -8.73 -17.43 12.20
C ILE A 95 -7.26 -17.50 12.61
N ALA A 96 -6.63 -18.65 12.35
CA ALA A 96 -5.23 -18.90 12.59
C ALA A 96 -4.41 -18.83 11.29
N VAL A 97 -3.28 -18.14 11.36
CA VAL A 97 -2.33 -18.00 10.24
C VAL A 97 -0.93 -18.34 10.71
N ALA A 98 -0.29 -19.28 10.01
CA ALA A 98 1.09 -19.65 10.27
C ALA A 98 2.03 -18.69 9.54
N HIS A 99 3.05 -18.19 10.25
CA HIS A 99 4.06 -17.27 9.72
C HIS A 99 5.43 -17.94 9.78
N LEU A 100 6.15 -17.92 8.67
CA LEU A 100 7.49 -18.49 8.52
C LEU A 100 8.45 -17.43 8.02
N GLN A 101 9.70 -17.48 8.49
CA GLN A 101 10.77 -16.64 7.96
C GLN A 101 11.99 -17.46 7.61
N PHE A 102 12.55 -17.25 6.43
CA PHE A 102 13.75 -17.91 5.94
C PHE A 102 14.83 -16.88 5.62
N ALA A 103 16.08 -17.34 5.61
CA ALA A 103 17.19 -16.64 4.96
C ALA A 103 17.83 -17.58 3.95
N VAL A 104 18.11 -17.04 2.77
CA VAL A 104 18.80 -17.72 1.68
C VAL A 104 20.01 -16.90 1.27
N ASP A 105 21.11 -17.56 0.91
CA ASP A 105 22.37 -16.91 0.55
C ASP A 105 22.85 -17.26 -0.87
N GLU A 106 23.86 -16.54 -1.35
CA GLU A 106 24.47 -16.70 -2.68
C GLU A 106 25.01 -18.09 -2.97
N THR A 107 25.23 -18.93 -1.95
CA THR A 107 25.71 -20.31 -2.14
C THR A 107 24.60 -21.28 -2.51
N THR A 108 23.33 -20.84 -2.41
CA THR A 108 22.13 -21.69 -2.46
C THR A 108 21.05 -21.23 -3.44
N VAL A 109 21.09 -19.96 -3.86
CA VAL A 109 20.17 -19.34 -4.83
C VAL A 109 20.99 -18.64 -5.90
N ARG A 110 20.93 -19.16 -7.14
CA ARG A 110 21.54 -18.60 -8.35
C ARG A 110 20.47 -17.96 -9.24
N PRO A 111 20.84 -17.15 -10.26
CA PRO A 111 19.86 -16.54 -11.17
C PRO A 111 18.87 -17.54 -11.82
N SER A 112 19.32 -18.79 -12.05
CA SER A 112 18.46 -19.90 -12.46
C SER A 112 18.30 -20.87 -11.29
N HIS A 113 17.13 -20.89 -10.67
CA HIS A 113 16.80 -21.80 -9.58
C HIS A 113 15.31 -22.13 -9.54
N THR A 114 14.96 -23.14 -8.73
CA THR A 114 13.58 -23.40 -8.29
C THR A 114 13.53 -23.37 -6.76
N ALA A 115 12.36 -23.03 -6.20
CA ALA A 115 12.13 -23.04 -4.76
C ALA A 115 10.79 -23.71 -4.41
N GLU A 116 10.82 -24.63 -3.45
CA GLU A 116 9.64 -25.30 -2.90
C GLU A 116 9.53 -25.04 -1.40
N LEU A 117 8.39 -24.53 -0.92
CA LEU A 117 8.09 -24.48 0.50
C LEU A 117 7.36 -25.78 0.90
N ARG A 118 8.00 -26.56 1.78
CA ARG A 118 7.52 -27.87 2.24
C ARG A 118 7.05 -27.77 3.68
N LEU A 119 5.82 -28.21 3.94
CA LEU A 119 5.15 -28.07 5.22
C LEU A 119 4.57 -29.43 5.65
N PRO A 120 5.25 -30.15 6.55
CA PRO A 120 4.71 -31.37 7.14
C PRO A 120 3.43 -31.08 7.94
N ILE A 121 2.43 -31.94 7.82
CA ILE A 121 1.16 -31.82 8.54
C ILE A 121 1.23 -32.63 9.84
N ALA A 122 1.02 -31.96 10.97
CA ALA A 122 0.92 -32.59 12.29
C ALA A 122 -0.50 -33.13 12.53
N VAL A 123 -1.52 -32.31 12.23
CA VAL A 123 -2.94 -32.68 12.30
C VAL A 123 -3.59 -32.32 10.97
N PRO A 124 -4.02 -33.32 10.16
CA PRO A 124 -4.71 -33.06 8.90
C PRO A 124 -6.13 -32.54 9.17
N PRO A 125 -6.77 -31.90 8.18
CA PRO A 125 -8.14 -31.45 8.37
C PRO A 125 -9.13 -32.60 8.49
N ASP A 126 -10.19 -32.35 9.27
CA ASP A 126 -11.34 -33.25 9.41
C ASP A 126 -12.26 -33.25 8.16
N SER A 127 -12.08 -32.28 7.26
CA SER A 127 -12.87 -32.15 6.03
C SER A 127 -12.42 -33.10 4.91
N GLU A 128 -13.32 -33.37 3.95
CA GLU A 128 -12.99 -34.15 2.74
C GLU A 128 -12.04 -33.40 1.79
N GLY A 129 -11.85 -32.09 2.00
CA GLY A 129 -10.94 -31.22 1.27
C GLY A 129 -10.85 -29.84 1.94
N MET A 130 -9.64 -29.28 1.99
CA MET A 130 -9.30 -27.96 2.52
C MET A 130 -8.27 -27.34 1.59
N THR A 131 -8.51 -26.12 1.13
CA THR A 131 -7.49 -25.37 0.38
C THR A 131 -6.50 -24.75 1.37
N VAL A 132 -5.21 -24.74 1.04
CA VAL A 132 -4.16 -24.09 1.80
C VAL A 132 -3.30 -23.30 0.82
N GLU A 133 -2.91 -22.09 1.20
CA GLU A 133 -2.16 -21.17 0.32
C GLU A 133 -0.90 -20.65 1.00
N VAL A 134 0.04 -20.17 0.18
CA VAL A 134 1.22 -19.45 0.65
C VAL A 134 1.30 -18.06 0.03
N ALA A 135 1.42 -17.04 0.88
CA ALA A 135 1.65 -15.65 0.49
C ALA A 135 3.00 -15.15 1.01
N SER A 136 3.65 -14.25 0.28
CA SER A 136 4.79 -13.49 0.81
C SER A 136 4.33 -12.52 1.89
N VAL A 137 5.10 -12.33 2.95
CA VAL A 137 4.93 -11.24 3.92
C VAL A 137 6.26 -10.53 4.15
N HIS A 138 6.18 -9.26 4.53
CA HIS A 138 7.37 -8.51 4.92
C HIS A 138 8.07 -9.20 6.11
N PRO A 139 9.39 -9.48 6.01
CA PRO A 139 10.13 -10.03 7.12
C PRO A 139 10.19 -9.04 8.30
N VAL A 140 9.49 -9.36 9.40
CA VAL A 140 9.60 -8.67 10.68
C VAL A 140 10.86 -9.05 11.47
N SER A 141 11.26 -8.22 12.43
CA SER A 141 12.43 -8.43 13.28
C SER A 141 12.27 -9.57 14.29
N CYS A 142 11.05 -9.85 14.76
CA CYS A 142 10.73 -11.06 15.53
C CYS A 142 9.32 -11.59 15.26
N LEU A 143 9.20 -12.84 14.79
CA LEU A 143 7.91 -13.53 14.80
C LEU A 143 7.39 -13.79 16.23
N CYS A 144 8.29 -13.78 17.21
CA CYS A 144 7.97 -13.99 18.63
C CYS A 144 7.18 -12.84 19.27
N SER A 145 6.95 -11.73 18.59
CA SER A 145 6.14 -10.61 19.09
C SER A 145 4.86 -10.40 18.29
N LEU A 146 4.58 -11.29 17.33
CA LEU A 146 3.38 -11.17 16.50
C LEU A 146 2.12 -11.48 17.29
N THR A 147 1.12 -10.66 17.02
CA THR A 147 -0.28 -10.83 17.42
C THR A 147 -1.13 -10.68 16.17
N ALA A 148 -2.43 -10.99 16.23
CA ALA A 148 -3.32 -10.73 15.10
C ALA A 148 -3.31 -9.25 14.66
N ALA A 149 -3.16 -8.32 15.61
CA ALA A 149 -3.12 -6.88 15.35
C ALA A 149 -1.77 -6.37 14.81
N THR A 150 -0.70 -7.16 14.93
CA THR A 150 0.66 -6.77 14.51
C THR A 150 1.22 -7.69 13.43
N ALA A 151 0.38 -8.53 12.85
CA ALA A 151 0.75 -9.43 11.76
C ALA A 151 1.23 -8.61 10.56
N PRO A 152 2.33 -9.00 9.89
CA PRO A 152 2.77 -8.31 8.70
C PRO A 152 1.72 -8.43 7.58
N PRO A 153 1.53 -7.39 6.76
CA PRO A 153 0.59 -7.44 5.65
C PRO A 153 1.00 -8.51 4.63
N TYR A 154 0.02 -9.20 4.07
CA TYR A 154 0.20 -10.17 3.00
C TYR A 154 0.49 -9.47 1.67
N GLY A 155 1.49 -9.96 0.95
CA GLY A 155 1.77 -9.63 -0.43
C GLY A 155 1.24 -10.72 -1.38
N THR A 156 2.01 -11.03 -2.43
CA THR A 156 1.63 -11.99 -3.48
C THR A 156 1.39 -13.41 -2.93
N VAL A 157 0.27 -14.04 -3.30
CA VAL A 157 0.03 -15.48 -3.17
C VAL A 157 0.77 -16.21 -4.29
N TRP A 158 1.63 -17.15 -3.94
CA TRP A 158 2.52 -17.83 -4.89
C TRP A 158 1.98 -19.18 -5.35
N ASP A 159 1.31 -19.92 -4.46
CA ASP A 159 0.78 -21.24 -4.76
C ASP A 159 -0.35 -21.64 -3.78
N ALA A 160 -1.16 -22.61 -4.20
CA ALA A 160 -2.29 -23.15 -3.44
C ALA A 160 -2.40 -24.67 -3.65
N VAL A 161 -2.83 -25.39 -2.60
CA VAL A 161 -3.04 -26.85 -2.66
C VAL A 161 -4.36 -27.24 -2.00
N GLU A 162 -4.97 -28.31 -2.49
CA GLU A 162 -6.01 -29.02 -1.74
C GLU A 162 -5.37 -30.12 -0.87
N VAL A 163 -5.77 -30.13 0.38
CA VAL A 163 -5.38 -31.14 1.36
C VAL A 163 -6.61 -31.81 1.95
N ASN A 164 -6.48 -33.05 2.39
CA ASN A 164 -7.56 -33.77 3.04
C ASN A 164 -7.00 -34.59 4.21
N SER A 165 -7.86 -35.35 4.88
CA SER A 165 -7.49 -36.23 6.01
C SER A 165 -6.35 -37.22 5.73
N SER A 166 -6.03 -37.50 4.46
CA SER A 166 -4.90 -38.35 4.09
C SER A 166 -3.63 -37.60 3.76
N THR A 167 -3.63 -36.27 3.60
CA THR A 167 -2.43 -35.50 3.27
C THR A 167 -1.47 -35.45 4.46
N THR A 168 -0.19 -35.68 4.22
CA THR A 168 0.84 -35.69 5.28
C THR A 168 1.91 -34.61 5.11
N GLU A 169 2.02 -34.00 3.92
CA GLU A 169 2.91 -32.88 3.65
C GLU A 169 2.33 -32.05 2.50
N ILE A 170 2.44 -30.74 2.64
CA ILE A 170 2.11 -29.73 1.63
C ILE A 170 3.41 -29.26 0.97
N VAL A 171 3.40 -29.13 -0.35
CA VAL A 171 4.52 -28.57 -1.11
C VAL A 171 4.01 -27.46 -2.03
N PHE A 172 4.45 -26.24 -1.75
CA PHE A 172 4.18 -25.06 -2.57
C PHE A 172 5.37 -24.71 -3.47
N ASP A 173 5.11 -24.31 -4.71
CA ASP A 173 6.11 -23.67 -5.57
C ASP A 173 6.20 -22.18 -5.25
N VAL A 174 7.31 -21.76 -4.66
CA VAL A 174 7.59 -20.36 -4.31
C VAL A 174 8.78 -19.82 -5.10
N THR A 175 9.07 -20.41 -6.26
CA THR A 175 10.22 -20.02 -7.10
C THR A 175 10.21 -18.54 -7.41
N GLY A 176 9.05 -17.96 -7.76
CA GLY A 176 8.94 -16.53 -8.05
C GLY A 176 9.10 -15.62 -6.83
N ALA A 177 8.88 -16.15 -5.61
CA ALA A 177 9.04 -15.41 -4.37
C ALA A 177 10.51 -15.14 -4.02
N ILE A 178 11.42 -15.95 -4.55
CA ILE A 178 12.85 -15.89 -4.27
C ILE A 178 13.54 -15.38 -5.54
N ASN A 179 13.94 -14.12 -5.57
CA ASN A 179 14.60 -13.52 -6.75
C ASN A 179 16.07 -13.17 -6.49
N ALA A 180 16.49 -13.15 -5.22
CA ALA A 180 17.85 -12.86 -4.80
C ALA A 180 18.20 -13.52 -3.45
N PRO A 181 19.47 -13.55 -3.05
CA PRO A 181 19.86 -13.79 -1.65
C PRO A 181 19.17 -12.79 -0.71
N GLY A 182 18.64 -13.24 0.41
CA GLY A 182 17.87 -12.36 1.29
C GLY A 182 17.07 -13.06 2.38
N ARG A 183 16.24 -12.27 3.08
CA ARG A 183 15.25 -12.75 4.05
C ARG A 183 13.88 -12.75 3.42
N TYR A 184 13.15 -13.82 3.67
CA TYR A 184 11.84 -14.04 3.07
C TYR A 184 10.84 -14.43 4.15
N GLY A 185 9.68 -13.77 4.15
CA GLY A 185 8.57 -14.09 5.03
C GLY A 185 7.46 -14.76 4.23
N PHE A 186 6.84 -15.78 4.81
CA PHE A 186 5.66 -16.42 4.25
C PHE A 186 4.55 -16.50 5.29
N ALA A 187 3.33 -16.25 4.85
CA ALA A 187 2.13 -16.56 5.59
C ALA A 187 1.39 -17.72 4.91
N ILE A 188 0.99 -18.69 5.72
CA ILE A 188 0.27 -19.87 5.27
C ILE A 188 -1.12 -19.75 5.82
N THR A 189 -2.06 -19.60 4.90
CA THR A 189 -3.46 -19.32 5.18
C THR A 189 -4.30 -20.46 4.65
N SER A 190 -5.49 -20.60 5.22
CA SER A 190 -6.52 -21.37 4.55
C SER A 190 -7.69 -20.45 4.30
N PRO A 191 -8.21 -20.45 3.09
CA PRO A 191 -9.41 -19.72 2.80
C PRO A 191 -10.66 -20.39 3.39
N ASP A 192 -10.64 -21.71 3.56
CA ASP A 192 -11.71 -22.49 4.17
C ASP A 192 -11.99 -22.03 5.61
N ARG A 193 -13.22 -21.55 5.84
CA ARG A 193 -13.66 -21.03 7.15
C ARG A 193 -14.27 -22.08 8.06
N THR A 194 -14.32 -23.31 7.60
CA THR A 194 -14.87 -24.44 8.36
C THR A 194 -13.85 -25.56 8.52
N ALA A 195 -12.66 -25.38 7.96
CA ALA A 195 -11.57 -26.32 8.07
C ALA A 195 -10.41 -25.72 8.85
N TYR A 196 -9.69 -26.64 9.48
CA TYR A 196 -8.58 -26.38 10.35
C TYR A 196 -7.56 -27.47 10.12
N LEU A 197 -6.28 -27.11 10.11
CA LEU A 197 -5.19 -28.06 10.17
C LEU A 197 -4.08 -27.53 11.06
N GLU A 198 -3.19 -28.41 11.47
CA GLU A 198 -1.96 -28.05 12.14
C GLU A 198 -0.76 -28.54 11.34
N LEU A 199 0.14 -27.62 11.02
CA LEU A 199 1.44 -27.96 10.47
C LEU A 199 2.40 -28.29 11.62
N GLU A 200 3.41 -29.10 11.36
CA GLU A 200 4.51 -29.30 12.30
C GLU A 200 5.21 -27.96 12.56
N GLY A 201 5.56 -27.71 13.82
CA GLY A 201 6.35 -26.55 14.24
C GLY A 201 7.81 -26.63 13.79
N ALA A 202 8.59 -25.59 14.04
CA ALA A 202 10.01 -25.53 13.68
C ALA A 202 10.92 -26.37 14.62
N GLU A 203 10.52 -27.59 14.95
CA GLU A 203 11.32 -28.53 15.74
C GLU A 203 12.44 -29.20 14.92
N TYR A 204 13.44 -29.74 15.61
CA TYR A 204 14.68 -30.23 14.99
C TYR A 204 14.42 -31.47 14.11
N ASN A 205 14.49 -31.30 12.78
CA ASN A 205 14.42 -32.31 11.70
C ASN A 205 13.01 -32.74 11.23
N THR A 206 11.92 -32.10 11.67
CA THR A 206 10.55 -32.49 11.31
C THR A 206 9.63 -31.34 10.89
N GLY A 207 10.12 -30.09 10.92
CA GLY A 207 9.32 -28.90 10.62
C GLY A 207 9.39 -28.39 9.17
N PRO A 208 8.85 -27.17 8.92
CA PRO A 208 8.85 -26.52 7.62
C PRO A 208 10.25 -26.40 7.01
N ALA A 209 10.34 -26.50 5.69
CA ALA A 209 11.59 -26.32 4.96
C ALA A 209 11.38 -25.59 3.63
N LEU A 210 12.26 -24.65 3.32
CA LEU A 210 12.33 -24.04 1.99
C LEU A 210 13.43 -24.74 1.21
N ARG A 211 13.06 -25.57 0.23
CA ARG A 211 13.99 -26.28 -0.63
C ARG A 211 14.34 -25.42 -1.84
N THR A 212 15.60 -25.11 -2.05
CA THR A 212 16.09 -24.48 -3.29
C THR A 212 16.91 -25.46 -4.11
N VAL A 213 16.76 -25.40 -5.44
CA VAL A 213 17.59 -26.15 -6.39
C VAL A 213 18.19 -25.16 -7.36
N SER A 214 19.51 -25.02 -7.33
CA SER A 214 20.23 -24.21 -8.32
C SER A 214 20.45 -25.02 -9.60
N GLU A 215 20.11 -24.45 -10.76
CA GLU A 215 20.54 -25.03 -12.03
C GLU A 215 22.04 -24.76 -12.22
N PRO A 216 22.84 -25.73 -12.70
CA PRO A 216 24.22 -25.47 -13.06
C PRO A 216 24.27 -24.51 -14.25
N ASP A 217 25.13 -23.48 -14.17
CA ASP A 217 25.38 -22.59 -15.30
C ASP A 217 25.70 -23.44 -16.54
N THR A 218 25.00 -23.18 -17.64
CA THR A 218 25.33 -23.85 -18.91
C THR A 218 26.80 -23.56 -19.20
N PRO A 219 27.66 -24.56 -19.43
CA PRO A 219 29.06 -24.31 -19.73
C PRO A 219 29.13 -23.35 -20.90
N THR A 220 29.71 -22.17 -20.67
CA THR A 220 30.00 -21.25 -21.76
C THR A 220 30.99 -21.99 -22.65
N ASP A 221 30.58 -22.33 -23.88
CA ASP A 221 31.46 -22.97 -24.84
C ASP A 221 32.77 -22.17 -24.93
N PRO A 222 33.94 -22.82 -25.02
CA PRO A 222 35.19 -22.10 -25.17
C PRO A 222 35.09 -21.23 -26.42
N LEU A 223 35.33 -19.93 -26.27
CA LEU A 223 35.50 -18.99 -27.38
C LEU A 223 36.36 -19.66 -28.47
N PRO A 224 35.93 -19.66 -29.75
CA PRO A 224 36.73 -20.24 -30.82
C PRO A 224 38.12 -19.56 -30.85
N PRO A 225 39.20 -20.32 -31.07
CA PRO A 225 40.55 -19.78 -30.94
C PRO A 225 40.78 -18.65 -31.93
N THR A 226 41.22 -17.51 -31.41
CA THR A 226 41.68 -16.35 -32.17
C THR A 226 42.75 -16.79 -33.18
N ALA A 227 42.56 -16.44 -34.45
CA ALA A 227 43.49 -16.75 -35.53
C ALA A 227 44.92 -16.26 -35.22
N PRO A 228 45.97 -17.01 -35.60
CA PRO A 228 47.35 -16.65 -35.25
C PRO A 228 47.83 -15.42 -36.01
N ALA A 229 48.42 -14.48 -35.27
CA ALA A 229 49.14 -13.34 -35.83
C ALA A 229 50.41 -13.79 -36.57
N PRO A 230 50.81 -13.12 -37.68
CA PRO A 230 51.99 -13.53 -38.43
C PRO A 230 53.28 -13.22 -37.66
N THR A 231 54.13 -14.23 -37.58
CA THR A 231 55.48 -14.24 -37.01
C THR A 231 56.46 -13.37 -37.78
N GLY A 232 57.24 -12.54 -37.05
CA GLY A 232 58.51 -11.96 -37.50
C GLY A 232 59.57 -12.10 -36.39
N PRO A 233 60.87 -12.34 -36.71
CA PRO A 233 61.81 -12.97 -35.78
C PRO A 233 62.56 -11.98 -34.87
N ALA A 234 63.04 -12.54 -33.77
CA ALA A 234 63.70 -11.89 -32.66
C ALA A 234 65.15 -11.44 -32.89
N THR A 235 65.61 -10.65 -31.90
CA THR A 235 66.97 -10.48 -31.37
C THR A 235 67.88 -9.40 -31.97
N SER A 236 68.08 -8.30 -31.22
CA SER A 236 69.37 -7.95 -30.56
C SER A 236 69.30 -6.57 -29.90
N ALA A 237 69.70 -6.46 -28.63
CA ALA A 237 70.19 -5.22 -28.00
C ALA A 237 71.75 -5.19 -28.11
N PRO A 238 72.51 -4.14 -27.70
CA PRO A 238 72.23 -2.77 -27.19
C PRO A 238 73.15 -1.71 -27.91
N PRO A 239 73.65 -0.56 -27.38
CA PRO A 239 73.26 0.38 -26.28
C PRO A 239 73.25 1.90 -26.72
N VAL A 240 73.12 2.82 -25.74
CA VAL A 240 73.69 4.21 -25.66
C VAL A 240 72.75 5.43 -25.89
N LEU A 241 72.56 6.22 -24.82
CA LEU A 241 72.18 7.67 -24.73
C LEU A 241 73.38 8.56 -25.14
N PRO A 242 73.30 9.88 -25.49
CA PRO A 242 72.34 10.89 -24.99
C PRO A 242 71.96 12.04 -25.98
N SER A 243 71.17 13.00 -25.45
CA SER A 243 71.20 14.46 -25.70
C SER A 243 70.82 15.05 -27.07
N ASP A 244 69.71 15.79 -27.13
CA ASP A 244 69.67 17.27 -27.08
C ASP A 244 68.40 17.83 -27.76
N ALA A 245 67.76 18.78 -27.07
CA ALA A 245 66.80 19.74 -27.63
C ALA A 245 67.56 20.78 -28.50
N PRO A 246 66.95 21.83 -29.13
CA PRO A 246 65.58 22.34 -29.01
C PRO A 246 64.94 22.93 -30.31
N SER A 247 63.71 23.45 -30.13
CA SER A 247 63.14 24.66 -30.77
C SER A 247 62.76 24.64 -32.26
N ASN A 248 61.46 24.84 -32.54
CA ASN A 248 60.90 26.12 -33.05
C ASN A 248 59.46 25.95 -33.57
N ALA A 249 58.57 26.83 -33.09
CA ALA A 249 57.30 27.24 -33.69
C ALA A 249 57.57 28.08 -34.99
N PRO A 250 56.62 28.73 -35.72
CA PRO A 250 55.20 29.01 -35.42
C PRO A 250 54.21 29.10 -36.63
N SER A 251 52.98 29.60 -36.36
CA SER A 251 52.05 30.35 -37.24
C SER A 251 51.14 29.56 -38.21
N GLN A 252 49.92 29.96 -38.56
CA GLN A 252 48.97 31.03 -38.16
C GLN A 252 47.59 30.71 -38.80
N SER A 253 46.52 31.29 -38.24
CA SER A 253 45.10 31.42 -38.65
C SER A 253 44.89 32.07 -40.07
N PRO A 254 43.69 32.51 -40.58
CA PRO A 254 42.39 32.72 -39.89
C PRO A 254 41.04 32.64 -40.71
N SER A 255 39.94 32.87 -39.97
CA SER A 255 38.75 33.72 -40.27
C SER A 255 37.44 33.16 -40.86
N GLY A 256 36.33 33.48 -40.17
CA GLY A 256 34.95 33.62 -40.70
C GLY A 256 33.83 33.66 -39.63
N LEU A 257 33.33 34.86 -39.28
CA LEU A 257 32.17 35.22 -38.40
C LEU A 257 30.87 35.42 -39.25
N PRO A 258 29.70 35.93 -38.74
CA PRO A 258 28.94 35.68 -37.49
C PRO A 258 27.38 35.67 -37.66
N SER A 259 26.62 35.39 -36.59
CA SER A 259 25.59 36.31 -36.00
C SER A 259 24.80 35.62 -34.88
N GLU A 260 24.69 36.26 -33.71
CA GLU A 260 23.45 36.62 -33.00
C GLU A 260 23.72 37.09 -31.55
N THR A 261 22.90 38.03 -31.08
CA THR A 261 22.82 38.62 -29.73
C THR A 261 21.36 39.06 -29.51
N PRO A 262 20.91 39.45 -28.29
CA PRO A 262 21.21 38.93 -26.94
C PRO A 262 20.00 38.96 -25.95
N SER A 263 20.24 38.46 -24.73
CA SER A 263 19.75 38.92 -23.39
C SER A 263 19.07 37.80 -22.61
N GLY A 264 19.35 37.56 -21.33
CA GLY A 264 20.18 38.25 -20.35
C GLY A 264 19.63 37.94 -18.96
N SER A 265 20.37 37.20 -18.16
CA SER A 265 20.05 36.91 -16.74
C SER A 265 21.35 37.06 -15.95
N PRO A 266 21.40 37.85 -14.85
CA PRO A 266 22.58 37.90 -14.00
C PRO A 266 22.34 37.16 -12.68
N THR A 267 23.24 36.22 -12.38
CA THR A 267 23.75 35.98 -11.02
C THR A 267 24.98 36.89 -10.83
N PRO A 268 25.33 37.33 -9.62
CA PRO A 268 26.38 36.63 -8.84
C PRO A 268 26.10 36.73 -7.31
N THR A 269 26.74 36.07 -6.35
CA THR A 269 28.13 35.60 -6.23
C THR A 269 28.25 34.73 -4.97
N ASP A 270 29.15 33.75 -5.02
CA ASP A 270 29.77 33.08 -3.87
C ASP A 270 30.41 34.06 -2.87
N GLY A 271 30.41 33.67 -1.59
CA GLY A 271 31.06 34.39 -0.51
C GLY A 271 31.34 33.51 0.70
N THR A 272 32.41 32.71 0.59
CA THR A 272 33.37 32.29 1.65
C THR A 272 32.92 32.17 3.12
N VAL A 273 33.05 30.94 3.62
CA VAL A 273 33.14 30.50 5.01
C VAL A 273 34.26 31.22 5.79
N PRO A 274 34.04 31.52 7.08
CA PRO A 274 35.02 31.11 8.08
C PRO A 274 34.38 30.39 9.28
N THR A 275 34.92 29.21 9.56
CA THR A 275 34.81 28.42 10.80
C THR A 275 35.41 29.16 12.00
N ALA A 276 34.66 29.21 13.11
CA ALA A 276 35.22 29.24 14.45
C ALA A 276 34.29 28.50 15.44
N PRO A 277 34.84 27.71 16.39
CA PRO A 277 34.08 26.79 17.24
C PRO A 277 33.65 27.46 18.56
N MET A 278 32.44 27.15 19.04
CA MET A 278 32.10 27.29 20.47
C MET A 278 31.27 26.09 20.93
N ASP A 279 31.78 25.49 21.99
CA ASP A 279 31.32 24.29 22.70
C ASP A 279 30.01 24.49 23.50
N PRO A 280 29.37 23.40 23.97
CA PRO A 280 27.98 23.36 24.41
C PRO A 280 27.85 23.63 25.91
N VAL A 281 26.90 24.46 26.32
CA VAL A 281 26.48 24.52 27.73
C VAL A 281 24.99 24.87 27.84
N GLY A 282 24.22 23.96 28.46
CA GLY A 282 23.19 24.36 29.42
C GLY A 282 21.74 24.00 29.07
N SER A 283 21.33 22.76 29.38
CA SER A 283 19.94 22.48 29.74
C SER A 283 19.51 23.32 30.95
N PRO A 284 18.24 23.75 31.00
CA PRO A 284 17.49 23.77 32.25
C PRO A 284 16.29 22.80 32.18
N ALA A 285 16.11 22.08 33.28
CA ALA A 285 15.01 21.17 33.58
C ALA A 285 13.73 21.96 34.00
N PRO A 286 12.59 21.27 34.24
CA PRO A 286 11.24 21.73 33.91
C PRO A 286 10.63 22.69 34.94
N THR A 287 9.80 23.60 34.47
CA THR A 287 8.96 24.47 35.31
C THR A 287 7.49 24.13 35.13
N THR A 288 6.96 23.44 36.15
CA THR A 288 5.63 23.55 36.79
C THR A 288 4.41 24.02 35.98
N ASP A 289 3.40 23.13 35.96
CA ASP A 289 1.97 23.33 35.66
C ASP A 289 1.39 24.72 35.96
N PRO A 290 0.48 25.21 35.10
CA PRO A 290 -0.64 26.02 35.51
C PRO A 290 -1.93 25.16 35.57
N THR A 291 -2.42 25.04 36.79
CA THR A 291 -3.77 24.66 37.22
C THR A 291 -4.89 24.92 36.20
N GLY A 292 -5.69 23.88 35.94
CA GLY A 292 -6.84 23.88 35.06
C GLY A 292 -7.99 24.81 35.48
N VAL A 293 -8.74 25.24 34.46
CA VAL A 293 -10.01 25.97 34.58
C VAL A 293 -11.11 24.99 34.99
N PRO A 294 -11.82 25.19 36.12
CA PRO A 294 -12.93 24.31 36.50
C PRO A 294 -14.19 24.63 35.69
N GLY A 295 -14.75 23.66 34.95
CA GLY A 295 -16.10 23.83 34.40
C GLY A 295 -16.56 23.00 33.20
N MET A 296 -15.73 22.19 32.54
CA MET A 296 -16.18 21.28 31.47
C MET A 296 -15.96 19.82 31.90
N PRO A 297 -16.94 18.92 31.69
CA PRO A 297 -16.70 17.51 31.89
C PRO A 297 -15.60 17.09 30.90
N ALA A 298 -14.51 16.55 31.43
CA ALA A 298 -13.54 15.84 30.61
C ALA A 298 -14.32 14.72 29.89
N ALA A 299 -14.20 14.66 28.57
CA ALA A 299 -14.70 13.52 27.82
C ALA A 299 -14.01 12.27 28.40
N ASP A 300 -14.80 11.29 28.81
CA ASP A 300 -14.25 10.00 29.22
C ASP A 300 -13.41 9.45 28.06
N PRO A 301 -12.26 8.81 28.33
CA PRO A 301 -11.50 8.13 27.29
C PRO A 301 -12.38 7.07 26.64
N THR A 302 -12.81 7.33 25.40
CA THR A 302 -13.53 6.34 24.60
C THR A 302 -12.59 5.16 24.39
N GLU A 303 -12.92 3.99 24.95
CA GLU A 303 -12.21 2.75 24.63
C GLU A 303 -12.20 2.55 23.09
N PRO A 304 -11.09 2.07 22.51
CA PRO A 304 -11.04 1.76 21.08
C PRO A 304 -12.21 0.85 20.70
N LEU A 305 -12.89 1.16 19.59
CA LEU A 305 -13.87 0.24 19.02
C LEU A 305 -13.16 -1.10 18.75
N PRO A 306 -13.68 -2.23 19.24
CA PRO A 306 -13.06 -3.53 18.98
C PRO A 306 -12.99 -3.77 17.46
N GLU A 307 -11.76 -3.91 16.97
CA GLU A 307 -11.45 -4.14 15.55
C GLU A 307 -11.71 -5.61 15.19
N SER A 308 -12.96 -6.06 15.27
CA SER A 308 -13.36 -7.28 14.56
C SER A 308 -13.27 -6.97 13.07
N GLY A 309 -12.38 -7.66 12.35
CA GLY A 309 -12.23 -7.50 10.90
C GLY A 309 -13.59 -7.50 10.19
N GLN A 310 -13.76 -6.62 9.20
CA GLN A 310 -14.98 -6.59 8.43
C GLN A 310 -14.93 -7.74 7.45
N SER A 311 -15.55 -8.84 7.82
CA SER A 311 -15.69 -10.01 6.99
C SER A 311 -16.82 -9.76 5.95
N GLU A 312 -16.61 -9.95 4.63
CA GLU A 312 -17.60 -9.71 3.54
C GLU A 312 -19.02 -10.27 3.80
N ASP A 313 -19.16 -11.34 4.58
CA ASP A 313 -20.45 -11.97 4.87
C ASP A 313 -20.84 -11.83 6.35
N GLN A 314 -20.08 -11.04 7.11
CA GLN A 314 -20.59 -10.34 8.27
C GLN A 314 -21.12 -8.94 7.91
N LEU A 315 -21.05 -8.55 6.63
CA LEU A 315 -21.68 -7.34 6.14
C LEU A 315 -23.20 -7.58 6.04
N SER A 316 -23.93 -7.07 7.03
CA SER A 316 -25.39 -6.93 6.96
C SER A 316 -25.78 -5.82 5.97
N VAL A 317 -27.03 -5.35 5.98
CA VAL A 317 -27.37 -4.10 5.28
C VAL A 317 -26.55 -2.96 5.90
N CYS A 318 -25.46 -2.57 5.23
CA CYS A 318 -24.62 -1.47 5.66
C CYS A 318 -25.31 -0.16 5.29
N SER A 319 -25.27 0.81 6.20
CA SER A 319 -25.81 2.14 5.97
C SER A 319 -24.89 3.17 6.61
N THR A 320 -24.87 4.38 6.07
CA THR A 320 -24.18 5.48 6.75
C THR A 320 -24.98 5.94 7.95
N GLY A 321 -24.30 6.18 9.06
CA GLY A 321 -24.84 6.94 10.17
C GLY A 321 -24.54 8.43 10.03
N ASP A 322 -24.64 9.14 11.15
CA ASP A 322 -24.20 10.52 11.26
C ASP A 322 -22.75 10.66 10.75
N LYS A 323 -22.45 11.80 10.11
CA LYS A 323 -21.13 12.10 9.54
C LYS A 323 -20.66 11.10 8.47
N LEU A 324 -21.60 10.44 7.78
CA LEU A 324 -21.34 9.55 6.65
C LEU A 324 -20.52 8.29 7.00
N VAL A 325 -20.41 7.92 8.28
CA VAL A 325 -19.66 6.73 8.70
C VAL A 325 -20.50 5.47 8.47
N PRO A 326 -20.08 4.53 7.61
CA PRO A 326 -20.78 3.27 7.41
C PRO A 326 -20.78 2.41 8.67
N THR A 327 -21.92 1.81 8.99
CA THR A 327 -22.05 0.79 10.05
C THR A 327 -21.21 -0.45 9.76
N CYS A 328 -21.10 -0.81 8.49
CA CYS A 328 -20.20 -1.82 7.96
C CYS A 328 -19.74 -1.45 6.53
N GLY A 329 -18.76 -2.15 5.99
CA GLY A 329 -18.20 -1.85 4.67
C GLY A 329 -17.49 -0.49 4.59
N ALA A 330 -17.35 -0.01 3.37
CA ALA A 330 -16.74 1.27 3.02
C ALA A 330 -17.51 1.93 1.85
N LEU A 331 -17.51 3.26 1.80
CA LEU A 331 -18.01 4.01 0.64
C LEU A 331 -17.00 3.97 -0.51
N VAL A 332 -17.49 3.96 -1.75
CA VAL A 332 -16.65 4.15 -2.95
C VAL A 332 -16.86 5.50 -3.60
N GLY A 333 -15.79 6.07 -4.14
CA GLY A 333 -15.84 7.33 -4.86
C GLY A 333 -14.85 7.42 -6.00
N VAL A 334 -15.00 8.51 -6.75
CA VAL A 334 -14.03 8.88 -7.78
C VAL A 334 -13.85 10.40 -7.85
N ALA A 335 -12.62 10.83 -8.06
CA ALA A 335 -12.25 12.12 -8.64
C ALA A 335 -12.03 11.91 -10.16
N PRO A 336 -13.05 12.16 -11.00
CA PRO A 336 -12.99 11.79 -12.40
C PRO A 336 -12.21 12.82 -13.22
N ALA A 337 -11.43 12.33 -14.18
CA ALA A 337 -10.67 13.16 -15.13
C ALA A 337 -9.89 14.31 -14.47
N ALA A 338 -9.24 14.04 -13.34
CA ALA A 338 -8.41 14.99 -12.63
C ALA A 338 -7.32 15.58 -13.54
N HIS A 339 -6.87 16.80 -13.24
CA HIS A 339 -5.92 17.56 -14.06
C HIS A 339 -6.30 17.82 -15.53
N THR A 340 -7.56 17.60 -15.93
CA THR A 340 -8.05 17.95 -17.27
C THR A 340 -9.04 19.12 -17.25
N SER A 341 -9.31 19.72 -18.42
CA SER A 341 -10.41 20.68 -18.61
C SER A 341 -11.76 20.05 -18.98
N ARG A 342 -11.88 18.70 -18.92
CA ARG A 342 -13.14 17.99 -19.19
C ARG A 342 -14.18 18.34 -18.11
N VAL A 343 -15.47 18.31 -18.48
CA VAL A 343 -16.59 18.54 -17.56
C VAL A 343 -16.66 17.37 -16.59
N LYS A 344 -16.41 17.63 -15.31
CA LYS A 344 -16.16 16.60 -14.30
C LYS A 344 -17.40 15.75 -14.01
N GLU A 345 -18.58 16.37 -14.07
CA GLU A 345 -19.86 15.69 -13.89
C GLU A 345 -20.16 14.71 -15.03
N ASP A 346 -19.82 15.06 -16.28
CA ASP A 346 -19.98 14.16 -17.41
C ASP A 346 -18.99 12.99 -17.32
N GLU A 347 -17.76 13.25 -16.86
CA GLU A 347 -16.73 12.23 -16.68
C GLU A 347 -17.03 11.29 -15.50
N LEU A 348 -17.70 11.77 -14.44
CA LEU A 348 -18.25 10.90 -13.39
C LEU A 348 -19.21 9.86 -14.00
N LEU A 349 -20.18 10.31 -14.79
CA LEU A 349 -21.18 9.44 -15.38
C LEU A 349 -20.55 8.47 -16.39
N ALA A 350 -19.57 8.93 -17.17
CA ALA A 350 -18.80 8.07 -18.06
C ALA A 350 -17.95 7.03 -17.31
N PHE A 351 -17.37 7.40 -16.16
CA PHE A 351 -16.66 6.49 -15.28
C PHE A 351 -17.61 5.43 -14.73
N GLU A 352 -18.77 5.82 -14.19
CA GLU A 352 -19.80 4.91 -13.68
C GLU A 352 -20.29 3.91 -14.74
N GLU A 353 -20.55 4.39 -15.96
CA GLU A 353 -20.90 3.52 -17.10
C GLU A 353 -19.79 2.50 -17.38
N ARG A 354 -18.54 2.95 -17.32
CA ARG A 354 -17.37 2.09 -17.59
C ARG A 354 -17.18 1.04 -16.51
N VAL A 355 -17.25 1.41 -15.23
CA VAL A 355 -17.04 0.48 -14.10
C VAL A 355 -18.29 -0.29 -13.71
N GLN A 356 -19.44 0.03 -14.30
CA GLN A 356 -20.73 -0.61 -14.04
C GLN A 356 -21.12 -0.55 -12.56
N HIS A 357 -20.75 0.53 -11.88
CA HIS A 357 -21.00 0.75 -10.47
C HIS A 357 -21.14 2.24 -10.18
N THR A 358 -22.24 2.61 -9.52
CA THR A 358 -22.48 3.98 -9.06
C THR A 358 -21.41 4.39 -8.05
N GLN A 359 -20.80 5.55 -8.23
CA GLN A 359 -19.83 6.08 -7.27
C GLN A 359 -20.59 6.88 -6.21
N GLN A 360 -20.49 6.45 -4.96
CA GLN A 360 -21.22 7.01 -3.84
C GLN A 360 -20.64 8.34 -3.36
N ILE A 361 -19.37 8.60 -3.66
CA ILE A 361 -18.68 9.85 -3.38
C ILE A 361 -18.22 10.45 -4.73
N TYR A 362 -18.76 11.61 -5.08
CA TYR A 362 -18.22 12.43 -6.16
C TYR A 362 -17.20 13.41 -5.58
N HIS A 363 -15.92 13.21 -5.91
CA HIS A 363 -14.83 14.04 -5.41
C HIS A 363 -14.52 15.18 -6.37
N ALA A 364 -14.72 16.41 -5.89
CA ALA A 364 -14.54 17.64 -6.64
C ALA A 364 -13.51 18.56 -5.97
N TYR A 365 -12.86 19.39 -6.79
CA TYR A 365 -11.86 20.36 -6.35
C TYR A 365 -12.34 21.77 -6.68
N GLU A 366 -12.45 22.60 -5.65
CA GLU A 366 -12.82 23.99 -5.75
C GLU A 366 -11.62 24.87 -5.41
N ARG A 367 -11.49 25.99 -6.13
CA ARG A 367 -10.43 26.96 -5.92
C ARG A 367 -10.98 28.17 -5.20
N GLY A 368 -10.11 28.89 -4.50
CA GLY A 368 -10.43 30.17 -3.87
C GLY A 368 -10.59 31.34 -4.86
N ASP A 369 -11.33 31.18 -5.95
CA ASP A 369 -11.55 32.21 -6.99
C ASP A 369 -13.01 32.70 -7.04
N ASP A 370 -13.61 32.95 -5.87
CA ASP A 370 -14.97 33.47 -5.63
C ASP A 370 -16.16 32.56 -5.99
N ARG A 371 -15.94 31.44 -6.68
CA ARG A 371 -17.03 30.50 -7.01
C ARG A 371 -17.58 29.84 -5.73
N LEU A 372 -18.91 29.83 -5.59
CA LEU A 372 -19.61 29.14 -4.49
C LEU A 372 -19.87 27.67 -4.85
N PHE A 373 -19.87 26.81 -3.84
CA PHE A 373 -20.13 25.37 -3.95
C PHE A 373 -21.05 24.88 -2.82
N PRO A 374 -21.72 23.72 -2.97
CA PRO A 374 -21.83 22.93 -4.20
C PRO A 374 -22.52 23.70 -5.33
N THR A 375 -22.09 23.46 -6.56
CA THR A 375 -22.68 24.07 -7.76
C THR A 375 -24.00 23.39 -8.14
N PRO A 376 -24.87 24.02 -8.96
CA PRO A 376 -26.12 23.39 -9.35
C PRO A 376 -25.96 22.00 -9.99
N ALA A 377 -24.87 21.76 -10.73
CA ALA A 377 -24.58 20.45 -11.32
C ALA A 377 -24.18 19.41 -10.26
N GLN A 378 -23.33 19.79 -9.29
CA GLN A 378 -22.98 18.95 -8.14
C GLN A 378 -24.22 18.62 -7.29
N ILE A 379 -25.09 19.60 -7.02
CA ILE A 379 -26.35 19.40 -6.29
C ILE A 379 -27.23 18.40 -7.04
N ALA A 380 -27.45 18.61 -8.34
CA ALA A 380 -28.30 17.74 -9.16
C ALA A 380 -27.81 16.28 -9.18
N LEU A 381 -26.49 16.05 -9.18
CA LEU A 381 -25.93 14.70 -9.08
C LEU A 381 -26.29 13.99 -7.78
N THR A 382 -26.40 14.73 -6.66
CA THR A 382 -26.82 14.14 -5.38
C THR A 382 -28.32 13.92 -5.27
N GLU A 383 -29.12 14.63 -6.08
CA GLU A 383 -30.59 14.55 -6.07
C GLU A 383 -31.13 13.35 -6.85
N ASP A 384 -30.29 12.64 -7.61
CA ASP A 384 -30.68 11.44 -8.36
C ASP A 384 -31.03 10.27 -7.42
N PRO A 385 -32.31 9.88 -7.31
CA PRO A 385 -32.71 8.78 -6.43
C PRO A 385 -32.33 7.41 -6.99
N ALA A 386 -32.00 7.30 -8.28
CA ALA A 386 -31.56 6.04 -8.88
C ALA A 386 -30.08 5.77 -8.60
N ASN A 387 -29.30 6.81 -8.37
CA ASN A 387 -27.86 6.77 -8.13
C ASN A 387 -27.50 7.62 -6.91
N PRO A 388 -27.86 7.17 -5.69
CA PRO A 388 -27.62 7.94 -4.47
C PRO A 388 -26.11 8.16 -4.26
N ARG A 389 -25.73 9.42 -4.05
CA ARG A 389 -24.34 9.83 -3.80
C ARG A 389 -24.25 11.08 -2.94
N THR A 390 -23.09 11.26 -2.33
CA THR A 390 -22.67 12.48 -1.64
C THR A 390 -21.50 13.14 -2.37
N LEU A 391 -21.13 14.33 -1.91
CA LEU A 391 -20.00 15.09 -2.41
C LEU A 391 -18.81 14.94 -1.48
N PHE A 392 -17.62 14.93 -2.05
CA PHE A 392 -16.39 15.25 -1.35
C PHE A 392 -15.78 16.48 -2.01
N ILE A 393 -15.69 17.59 -1.28
CA ILE A 393 -15.22 18.86 -1.83
C ILE A 393 -13.90 19.25 -1.17
N ASN A 394 -12.84 19.24 -1.97
CA ASN A 394 -11.55 19.78 -1.60
C ASN A 394 -11.49 21.26 -2.00
N TRP A 395 -11.35 22.16 -1.04
CA TRP A 395 -11.24 23.61 -1.30
C TRP A 395 -9.88 24.15 -0.87
N LYS A 396 -9.09 24.69 -1.82
CA LYS A 396 -7.83 25.39 -1.51
C LYS A 396 -8.04 26.91 -1.56
N PRO A 397 -8.08 27.61 -0.40
CA PRO A 397 -8.17 29.08 -0.39
C PRO A 397 -6.92 29.73 -0.98
N ARG A 398 -7.10 30.88 -1.63
CA ARG A 398 -6.06 31.70 -2.29
C ARG A 398 -6.10 33.18 -1.91
N MET A 399 -7.08 33.60 -1.09
CA MET A 399 -7.33 35.00 -0.74
C MET A 399 -6.30 35.51 0.27
N ALA A 400 -5.89 34.66 1.21
CA ALA A 400 -4.89 34.97 2.22
C ALA A 400 -4.05 33.73 2.55
N ASN A 401 -2.94 33.91 3.27
CA ASN A 401 -2.18 32.78 3.83
C ASN A 401 -2.91 32.14 5.01
N TRP A 402 -2.44 30.98 5.49
CA TRP A 402 -3.13 30.24 6.56
C TRP A 402 -3.28 31.06 7.85
N ALA A 403 -2.24 31.77 8.28
CA ALA A 403 -2.32 32.59 9.49
C ALA A 403 -3.28 33.77 9.35
N GLU A 404 -3.33 34.40 8.17
CA GLU A 404 -4.27 35.49 7.87
C GLU A 404 -5.72 34.99 7.91
N ILE A 405 -6.00 33.82 7.30
CA ILE A 405 -7.33 33.20 7.36
C ILE A 405 -7.70 32.89 8.82
N ALA A 406 -6.80 32.26 9.57
CA ALA A 406 -7.02 31.93 10.97
C ALA A 406 -7.25 33.17 11.87
N ALA A 407 -6.73 34.33 11.45
CA ALA A 407 -6.92 35.61 12.14
C ALA A 407 -8.21 36.35 11.74
N GLY A 408 -9.00 35.80 10.81
CA GLY A 408 -10.22 36.44 10.30
C GLY A 408 -9.97 37.45 9.19
N ASP A 409 -9.25 37.04 8.15
CA ASP A 409 -9.11 37.81 6.92
C ASP A 409 -10.49 38.24 6.35
N PRO A 410 -10.78 39.55 6.19
CA PRO A 410 -12.10 40.02 5.82
C PRO A 410 -12.62 39.55 4.46
N GLU A 411 -11.73 39.31 3.49
CA GLU A 411 -12.13 38.82 2.16
C GLU A 411 -12.54 37.36 2.23
N THR A 412 -11.73 36.54 2.91
CA THR A 412 -12.03 35.13 3.17
C THR A 412 -13.29 34.97 4.00
N ASP A 413 -13.46 35.77 5.06
CA ASP A 413 -14.66 35.80 5.90
C ASP A 413 -15.92 36.11 5.08
N ALA A 414 -15.87 37.16 4.25
CA ALA A 414 -17.00 37.52 3.40
C ALA A 414 -17.33 36.44 2.38
N TYR A 415 -16.34 35.67 1.90
CA TYR A 415 -16.57 34.51 1.04
C TYR A 415 -17.23 33.36 1.82
N LEU A 416 -16.71 33.00 2.99
CA LEU A 416 -17.25 31.92 3.83
C LEU A 416 -18.69 32.20 4.25
N ASP A 417 -19.04 33.45 4.54
CA ASP A 417 -20.42 33.83 4.89
C ASP A 417 -21.38 33.60 3.72
N ARG A 418 -20.98 34.03 2.50
CA ARG A 418 -21.78 33.76 1.28
C ARG A 418 -21.86 32.28 0.96
N LEU A 419 -20.78 31.53 1.21
CA LEU A 419 -20.72 30.09 1.02
C LEU A 419 -21.68 29.39 1.98
N ALA A 420 -21.69 29.77 3.26
CA ALA A 420 -22.62 29.23 4.24
C ALA A 420 -24.08 29.54 3.89
N GLU A 421 -24.39 30.78 3.50
CA GLU A 421 -25.72 31.15 3.01
C GLU A 421 -26.13 30.31 1.78
N HIS A 422 -25.21 30.08 0.86
CA HIS A 422 -25.46 29.26 -0.33
C HIS A 422 -25.73 27.80 0.03
N ILE A 423 -24.91 27.19 0.89
CA ILE A 423 -25.09 25.79 1.30
C ILE A 423 -26.41 25.64 2.05
N THR A 424 -26.67 26.45 3.07
CA THR A 424 -27.89 26.37 3.88
C THR A 424 -29.17 26.62 3.09
N ALA A 425 -29.11 27.40 2.00
CA ALA A 425 -30.27 27.67 1.15
C ALA A 425 -30.53 26.57 0.11
N ASN A 426 -29.51 25.82 -0.32
CA ASN A 426 -29.58 25.00 -1.53
C ASN A 426 -29.14 23.54 -1.35
N PHE A 427 -28.53 23.16 -0.22
CA PHE A 427 -27.95 21.84 -0.05
C PHE A 427 -28.00 21.36 1.41
N ASP A 428 -28.87 20.41 1.70
CA ASP A 428 -29.17 19.91 3.05
C ASP A 428 -28.60 18.52 3.35
N LYS A 429 -28.02 17.85 2.35
CA LYS A 429 -27.43 16.51 2.50
C LYS A 429 -26.04 16.58 3.14
N PRO A 430 -25.66 15.58 3.97
CA PRO A 430 -24.30 15.49 4.48
C PRO A 430 -23.28 15.37 3.34
N PHE A 431 -22.15 16.07 3.44
CA PHE A 431 -21.05 15.99 2.46
C PHE A 431 -19.69 16.10 3.11
N PHE A 432 -18.69 15.46 2.50
CA PHE A 432 -17.30 15.57 2.93
C PHE A 432 -16.69 16.89 2.45
N PHE A 433 -15.90 17.52 3.32
CA PHE A 433 -15.20 18.77 3.03
C PHE A 433 -13.78 18.73 3.59
N THR A 434 -12.80 19.01 2.74
CA THR A 434 -11.42 19.30 3.17
C THR A 434 -11.07 20.72 2.79
N VAL A 435 -10.69 21.53 3.78
CA VAL A 435 -9.95 22.76 3.49
C VAL A 435 -8.46 22.44 3.35
N HIS A 436 -7.91 22.83 2.21
CA HIS A 436 -6.49 22.76 1.89
C HIS A 436 -5.87 21.35 2.08
N HIS A 437 -6.40 20.37 1.35
CA HIS A 437 -5.88 19.00 1.30
C HIS A 437 -4.37 18.94 0.99
N GLU A 438 -3.69 17.90 1.49
CA GLU A 438 -2.25 17.66 1.32
C GLU A 438 -1.39 18.86 1.72
N PRO A 439 -1.56 19.40 2.94
CA PRO A 439 -0.87 20.62 3.35
C PRO A 439 0.65 20.45 3.43
N GLU A 440 1.17 19.23 3.57
CA GLU A 440 2.59 18.96 3.77
C GLU A 440 3.46 19.57 2.67
N ASN A 441 2.96 19.60 1.44
CA ASN A 441 3.70 20.16 0.30
C ASN A 441 3.79 21.70 0.33
N ASP A 442 2.90 22.35 1.07
CA ASP A 442 2.75 23.81 1.13
C ASP A 442 3.31 24.41 2.44
N VAL A 443 3.73 23.59 3.40
CA VAL A 443 4.33 24.06 4.66
C VAL A 443 5.63 24.81 4.42
N VAL A 444 5.67 26.05 4.88
CA VAL A 444 6.88 26.87 5.00
C VAL A 444 7.21 27.04 6.47
N GLN A 445 7.91 26.07 7.06
CA GLN A 445 8.26 26.10 8.49
C GLN A 445 9.34 27.16 8.80
N ARG A 446 8.92 28.42 8.82
CA ARG A 446 9.73 29.60 9.11
C ARG A 446 8.85 30.62 9.81
N GLU A 447 9.33 31.12 10.94
CA GLU A 447 8.66 32.14 11.75
C GLU A 447 8.14 33.29 10.90
N GLY A 448 6.84 33.57 11.02
CA GLY A 448 6.18 34.68 10.34
C GLY A 448 5.92 34.44 8.85
N SER A 449 6.02 33.21 8.37
CA SER A 449 5.62 32.87 7.00
C SER A 449 4.10 32.93 6.78
N GLY A 450 3.32 32.73 7.85
CA GLY A 450 1.87 32.51 7.77
C GLY A 450 1.48 31.18 7.12
N MET A 451 2.44 30.29 6.93
CA MET A 451 2.33 29.00 6.25
C MET A 451 3.03 27.89 7.06
N GLU A 452 3.16 28.06 8.38
CA GLU A 452 3.69 27.03 9.26
C GLU A 452 2.66 25.92 9.47
N ALA A 453 3.10 24.73 9.90
CA ALA A 453 2.17 23.62 10.15
C ALA A 453 1.07 23.97 11.18
N SER A 454 1.41 24.75 12.21
CA SER A 454 0.44 25.28 13.18
C SER A 454 -0.52 26.31 12.57
N ASP A 455 -0.07 27.09 11.58
CA ASP A 455 -0.94 28.05 10.88
C ASP A 455 -1.99 27.30 10.06
N TYR A 456 -1.60 26.20 9.41
CA TYR A 456 -2.54 25.30 8.74
C TYR A 456 -3.60 24.78 9.70
N ALA A 457 -3.19 24.23 10.85
CA ALA A 457 -4.11 23.69 11.84
C ALA A 457 -5.08 24.76 12.35
N ALA A 458 -4.60 25.98 12.60
CA ALA A 458 -5.42 27.11 13.01
C ALA A 458 -6.41 27.55 11.91
N MET A 459 -5.96 27.58 10.65
CA MET A 459 -6.79 27.91 9.48
C MET A 459 -7.90 26.87 9.28
N PHE A 460 -7.55 25.58 9.34
CA PHE A 460 -8.52 24.50 9.19
C PHE A 460 -9.62 24.61 10.25
N ARG A 461 -9.21 24.79 11.52
CA ARG A 461 -10.13 24.98 12.64
C ARG A 461 -11.05 26.17 12.40
N TYR A 462 -10.48 27.32 12.05
CA TYR A 462 -11.23 28.57 11.84
C TYR A 462 -12.30 28.42 10.75
N VAL A 463 -11.96 27.83 9.60
CA VAL A 463 -12.88 27.63 8.48
C VAL A 463 -14.05 26.71 8.88
N VAL A 464 -13.76 25.58 9.51
CA VAL A 464 -14.79 24.61 9.93
C VAL A 464 -15.71 25.21 11.00
N GLU A 465 -15.15 25.87 12.01
CA GLU A 465 -15.94 26.50 13.07
C GLU A 465 -16.83 27.62 12.52
N ARG A 466 -16.31 28.44 11.60
CA ARG A 466 -17.09 29.52 10.99
C ARG A 466 -18.26 28.99 10.16
N LEU A 467 -18.03 28.00 9.29
CA LEU A 467 -19.10 27.42 8.48
C LEU A 467 -20.20 26.81 9.37
N ARG A 468 -19.82 26.06 10.41
CA ARG A 468 -20.78 25.50 11.39
C ARG A 468 -21.52 26.59 12.16
N ALA A 469 -20.84 27.66 12.60
CA ALA A 469 -21.47 28.79 13.28
C ALA A 469 -22.50 29.52 12.40
N HIS A 470 -22.38 29.41 11.08
CA HIS A 470 -23.32 29.94 10.10
C HIS A 470 -24.34 28.89 9.59
N GLY A 471 -24.49 27.77 10.30
CA GLY A 471 -25.55 26.78 10.07
C GLY A 471 -25.22 25.66 9.09
N VAL A 472 -23.96 25.55 8.64
CA VAL A 472 -23.51 24.45 7.78
C VAL A 472 -23.23 23.19 8.62
N ASP A 473 -24.27 22.65 9.25
CA ASP A 473 -24.18 21.49 10.14
C ASP A 473 -24.08 20.15 9.39
N ASN A 474 -24.37 20.15 8.07
CA ASN A 474 -24.24 19.00 7.17
C ASN A 474 -22.81 18.79 6.64
N LEU A 475 -21.84 19.60 7.07
CA LEU A 475 -20.44 19.46 6.67
C LEU A 475 -19.72 18.41 7.53
N VAL A 476 -19.18 17.39 6.85
CA VAL A 476 -18.30 16.36 7.42
C VAL A 476 -16.85 16.71 7.12
N SER A 477 -16.10 17.16 8.12
CA SER A 477 -14.74 17.68 7.90
C SER A 477 -13.69 16.57 7.83
N VAL A 478 -12.82 16.62 6.82
CA VAL A 478 -11.77 15.63 6.57
C VAL A 478 -10.41 16.29 6.70
N MET A 479 -9.52 15.74 7.54
CA MET A 479 -8.09 16.07 7.53
C MET A 479 -7.37 15.15 6.55
N ASN A 480 -7.03 15.63 5.35
CA ASN A 480 -6.41 14.81 4.30
C ASN A 480 -4.89 15.01 4.17
N TYR A 481 -4.11 13.96 4.45
CA TYR A 481 -2.65 13.91 4.35
C TYR A 481 -2.18 13.42 2.97
N MET A 482 -1.02 13.89 2.52
CA MET A 482 -0.40 13.56 1.23
C MET A 482 0.22 12.15 1.17
N GLY A 483 0.46 11.50 2.31
CA GLY A 483 0.95 10.12 2.35
C GLY A 483 2.41 9.88 1.95
N TYR A 484 3.16 10.92 1.56
CA TYR A 484 4.59 10.75 1.26
C TYR A 484 5.45 10.66 2.52
N LEU A 485 6.16 9.54 2.67
CA LEU A 485 7.00 9.26 3.85
C LEU A 485 8.08 10.34 4.13
N LYS A 486 8.53 11.11 3.14
CA LYS A 486 9.47 12.22 3.39
C LYS A 486 8.87 13.33 4.28
N TRP A 487 7.55 13.39 4.41
CA TRP A 487 6.83 14.35 5.23
C TRP A 487 6.57 13.84 6.64
N VAL A 488 6.30 12.54 6.82
CA VAL A 488 6.04 11.96 8.15
C VAL A 488 7.25 12.06 9.08
N GLU A 489 8.46 12.15 8.51
CA GLU A 489 9.71 12.37 9.26
C GLU A 489 9.95 13.84 9.68
N LYS A 490 9.08 14.77 9.26
CA LYS A 490 9.28 16.20 9.58
C LYS A 490 8.85 16.48 11.02
N PRO A 491 9.64 17.25 11.79
CA PRO A 491 9.32 17.54 13.19
C PRO A 491 8.07 18.41 13.40
N TRP A 492 7.54 18.99 12.33
CA TRP A 492 6.31 19.78 12.33
C TRP A 492 5.07 18.97 11.89
N HIS A 493 5.23 17.71 11.46
CA HIS A 493 4.14 16.92 10.88
C HIS A 493 2.92 16.82 11.81
N ASP A 494 3.16 16.51 13.09
CA ASP A 494 2.09 16.38 14.09
C ASP A 494 1.37 17.69 14.38
N GLN A 495 1.98 18.84 14.04
CA GLN A 495 1.37 20.16 14.24
C GLN A 495 0.29 20.49 13.19
N LEU A 496 0.18 19.68 12.13
CA LEU A 496 -0.87 19.85 11.11
C LEU A 496 -2.25 19.45 11.62
N TYR A 497 -2.34 18.61 12.66
CA TYR A 497 -3.63 18.10 13.13
C TYR A 497 -4.41 19.20 13.87
N PRO A 498 -5.61 19.60 13.40
CA PRO A 498 -6.34 20.76 13.93
C PRO A 498 -7.19 20.47 15.18
N GLY A 499 -7.30 19.20 15.57
CA GLY A 499 -8.01 18.76 16.79
C GLY A 499 -9.24 17.90 16.51
N ASP A 500 -9.54 16.98 17.43
CA ASP A 500 -10.61 15.99 17.29
C ASP A 500 -12.02 16.62 17.20
N ASP A 501 -12.23 17.82 17.72
CA ASP A 501 -13.54 18.47 17.74
C ASP A 501 -13.92 19.11 16.39
N VAL A 502 -12.92 19.40 15.55
CA VAL A 502 -13.11 19.96 14.20
C VAL A 502 -12.79 18.99 13.08
N VAL A 503 -12.29 17.79 13.37
CA VAL A 503 -12.04 16.72 12.38
C VAL A 503 -13.06 15.60 12.58
N ASP A 504 -13.83 15.28 11.54
CA ASP A 504 -14.74 14.14 11.55
C ASP A 504 -14.07 12.87 11.01
N TRP A 505 -13.22 13.01 9.99
CA TRP A 505 -12.51 11.92 9.30
C TRP A 505 -11.03 12.24 9.09
N ILE A 506 -10.20 11.20 9.04
CA ILE A 506 -8.79 11.32 8.65
C ILE A 506 -8.59 10.65 7.29
N GLY A 507 -8.04 11.40 6.34
CA GLY A 507 -7.84 11.00 4.96
C GLY A 507 -6.37 10.81 4.61
N LEU A 508 -6.11 9.89 3.68
CA LEU A 508 -4.82 9.69 3.00
C LEU A 508 -4.99 9.83 1.49
N SER A 509 -4.10 10.56 0.86
CA SER A 509 -3.87 10.52 -0.59
C SER A 509 -2.72 9.54 -0.92
N GLY A 510 -3.05 8.26 -1.13
CA GLY A 510 -2.06 7.20 -1.32
C GLY A 510 -1.98 6.70 -2.77
N TYR A 511 -0.79 6.61 -3.34
CA TYR A 511 -0.63 6.21 -4.75
C TYR A 511 0.37 5.07 -4.94
N GLY A 512 -0.05 4.01 -5.63
CA GLY A 512 0.82 2.91 -6.05
C GLY A 512 1.58 3.28 -7.32
N GLN A 513 2.91 3.11 -7.32
CA GLN A 513 3.78 3.60 -8.41
C GLN A 513 4.51 2.46 -9.16
N SER A 514 4.38 1.19 -8.78
CA SER A 514 5.25 0.09 -9.29
C SER A 514 6.76 0.28 -9.03
N LEU A 515 7.17 1.26 -8.21
CA LEU A 515 8.56 1.75 -8.13
C LEU A 515 9.41 1.15 -6.99
N HIS A 516 8.95 0.15 -6.24
CA HIS A 516 9.84 -0.52 -5.28
C HIS A 516 10.69 -1.60 -5.96
N ASP A 517 11.88 -1.91 -5.41
CA ASP A 517 12.92 -2.79 -5.98
C ASP A 517 12.47 -4.24 -6.33
N ASP A 518 11.20 -4.58 -6.13
CA ASP A 518 10.54 -5.85 -6.48
C ASP A 518 9.47 -5.72 -7.60
N GLY A 519 9.22 -4.51 -8.08
CA GLY A 519 8.28 -4.20 -9.16
C GLY A 519 6.80 -4.36 -8.83
N ARG A 520 6.37 -4.41 -7.56
CA ARG A 520 4.95 -4.61 -7.20
C ARG A 520 4.53 -3.91 -5.91
N SER A 521 4.17 -2.62 -6.00
CA SER A 521 3.41 -1.99 -4.89
C SER A 521 2.01 -2.58 -4.81
N ASP A 522 1.50 -2.89 -3.62
CA ASP A 522 0.16 -3.50 -3.43
C ASP A 522 -0.80 -2.57 -2.66
N PHE A 523 -2.10 -2.89 -2.58
CA PHE A 523 -3.09 -2.04 -1.90
C PHE A 523 -2.76 -1.83 -0.42
N GLY A 524 -2.28 -2.86 0.27
CA GLY A 524 -1.83 -2.74 1.66
C GLY A 524 -0.63 -1.80 1.83
N GLU A 525 0.27 -1.73 0.84
CA GLU A 525 1.35 -0.74 0.85
C GLU A 525 0.81 0.67 0.64
N ILE A 526 -0.18 0.86 -0.23
CA ILE A 526 -0.83 2.17 -0.43
C ILE A 526 -1.50 2.66 0.86
N VAL A 527 -2.17 1.75 1.58
CA VAL A 527 -2.90 2.07 2.82
C VAL A 527 -1.96 2.30 4.00
N ASP A 528 -0.88 1.53 4.09
CA ASP A 528 -0.09 1.42 5.32
C ASP A 528 1.42 1.39 5.04
N GLN A 529 1.87 2.27 4.14
CA GLN A 529 3.27 2.31 3.71
C GLN A 529 4.22 2.51 4.90
N THR A 530 5.24 1.66 4.99
CA THR A 530 6.32 1.76 5.97
C THR A 530 7.67 1.88 5.26
N LYS A 531 8.71 2.28 6.00
CA LYS A 531 10.10 2.20 5.53
C LYS A 531 10.96 1.65 6.65
N GLY A 532 11.73 0.60 6.35
CA GLY A 532 12.43 -0.24 7.34
C GLY A 532 13.38 0.49 8.30
N ASP A 533 13.83 1.69 7.93
CA ASP A 533 14.72 2.51 8.77
C ASP A 533 13.98 3.56 9.63
N THR A 534 12.65 3.66 9.50
CA THR A 534 11.82 4.66 10.18
C THR A 534 11.01 4.03 11.31
N ALA A 535 10.74 4.79 12.38
CA ALA A 535 9.82 4.38 13.44
C ALA A 535 8.33 4.54 13.04
N TRP A 536 8.06 4.86 11.77
CA TRP A 536 6.72 5.08 11.25
C TRP A 536 5.99 3.74 11.11
N PRO A 537 4.84 3.56 11.80
CA PRO A 537 4.13 2.29 11.83
C PRO A 537 3.28 2.03 10.58
N GLY A 538 3.24 2.98 9.63
CA GLY A 538 2.27 2.99 8.54
C GLY A 538 1.10 3.92 8.86
N PHE A 539 0.45 4.49 7.84
CA PHE A 539 -0.60 5.49 8.05
C PHE A 539 -1.81 4.91 8.79
N TYR A 540 -2.27 3.73 8.39
CA TYR A 540 -3.40 3.08 9.04
C TYR A 540 -3.09 2.82 10.52
N HIS A 541 -1.93 2.24 10.84
CA HIS A 541 -1.56 1.98 12.23
C HIS A 541 -1.27 3.25 13.03
N TRP A 542 -0.74 4.30 12.40
CA TRP A 542 -0.52 5.60 13.03
C TRP A 542 -1.84 6.24 13.44
N VAL A 543 -2.82 6.35 12.51
CA VAL A 543 -4.15 6.87 12.85
C VAL A 543 -4.82 5.97 13.88
N ALA A 544 -4.62 4.66 13.79
CA ALA A 544 -5.23 3.73 14.73
C ALA A 544 -4.78 3.98 16.18
N LYS A 545 -3.50 4.29 16.34
CA LYS A 545 -2.84 4.58 17.61
C LYS A 545 -3.13 5.98 18.13
N GLU A 546 -2.97 7.00 17.30
CA GLU A 546 -3.03 8.41 17.72
C GLU A 546 -4.46 8.97 17.71
N HIS A 547 -5.32 8.44 16.85
CA HIS A 547 -6.69 8.91 16.68
C HIS A 547 -7.69 7.73 16.67
N PRO A 548 -7.78 6.94 17.76
CA PRO A 548 -8.52 5.67 17.79
C PRO A 548 -10.02 5.78 17.50
N ALA A 549 -10.62 6.96 17.72
CA ALA A 549 -12.05 7.20 17.49
C ALA A 549 -12.38 7.71 16.08
N LYS A 550 -11.37 8.00 15.23
CA LYS A 550 -11.58 8.59 13.91
C LYS A 550 -11.70 7.51 12.82
N PRO A 551 -12.73 7.56 11.97
CA PRO A 551 -12.79 6.76 10.75
C PRO A 551 -11.73 7.25 9.74
N MET A 552 -11.25 6.33 8.91
CA MET A 552 -10.24 6.61 7.91
C MET A 552 -10.84 6.54 6.51
N MET A 553 -10.30 7.35 5.59
CA MET A 553 -10.55 7.20 4.16
C MET A 553 -9.26 7.25 3.36
N LEU A 554 -9.20 6.48 2.27
CA LEU A 554 -8.33 6.83 1.17
C LEU A 554 -9.05 7.96 0.42
N ALA A 555 -8.76 9.20 0.84
CA ALA A 555 -9.36 10.40 0.30
C ALA A 555 -8.99 10.61 -1.17
N GLU A 556 -7.82 10.12 -1.54
CA GLU A 556 -7.42 9.86 -2.91
C GLU A 556 -6.66 8.54 -2.92
N TRP A 557 -6.95 7.67 -3.88
CA TRP A 557 -6.02 6.59 -4.21
C TRP A 557 -5.96 6.33 -5.70
N GLY A 558 -4.80 5.92 -6.17
CA GLY A 558 -4.60 5.62 -7.58
C GLY A 558 -3.45 4.67 -7.78
N VAL A 559 -3.51 3.91 -8.86
CA VAL A 559 -2.41 3.05 -9.28
C VAL A 559 -1.98 3.53 -10.65
N PHE A 560 -0.73 4.00 -10.75
CA PHE A 560 -0.22 4.52 -12.00
C PHE A 560 0.12 3.36 -12.95
N HIS A 561 -0.29 3.52 -14.21
CA HIS A 561 0.08 2.64 -15.30
C HIS A 561 1.56 2.83 -15.64
N GLU A 562 2.28 1.72 -15.75
CA GLU A 562 3.68 1.67 -16.12
C GLU A 562 3.85 0.68 -17.28
N GLU A 563 4.47 1.11 -18.38
CA GLU A 563 4.62 0.27 -19.59
C GLU A 563 5.46 -0.99 -19.32
N ASP A 564 6.42 -0.90 -18.40
CA ASP A 564 7.29 -2.02 -18.00
C ASP A 564 6.55 -3.02 -17.09
N TYR A 565 5.40 -2.63 -16.50
CA TYR A 565 4.60 -3.43 -15.57
C TYR A 565 3.10 -3.36 -15.92
N PRO A 566 2.69 -3.82 -17.11
CA PRO A 566 1.33 -3.63 -17.62
C PRO A 566 0.24 -4.29 -16.76
N ASP A 567 0.56 -5.39 -16.06
CA ASP A 567 -0.38 -6.12 -15.20
C ASP A 567 -0.47 -5.55 -13.77
N HIS A 568 0.36 -4.55 -13.41
CA HIS A 568 0.47 -4.05 -12.04
C HIS A 568 -0.85 -3.47 -11.53
N GLN A 569 -1.48 -2.59 -12.31
CA GLN A 569 -2.73 -1.96 -11.94
C GLN A 569 -3.85 -2.99 -11.70
N ALA A 570 -3.94 -4.01 -12.56
CA ALA A 570 -4.88 -5.12 -12.38
C ALA A 570 -4.60 -5.92 -11.10
N ALA A 571 -3.33 -6.23 -10.81
CA ALA A 571 -2.93 -6.95 -9.62
C ALA A 571 -3.29 -6.20 -8.32
N VAL A 572 -3.05 -4.88 -8.28
CA VAL A 572 -3.41 -4.06 -7.11
C VAL A 572 -4.92 -4.04 -6.88
N PHE A 573 -5.74 -3.93 -7.94
CA PHE A 573 -7.19 -3.95 -7.80
C PHE A 573 -7.72 -5.31 -7.33
N GLN A 574 -7.14 -6.41 -7.80
CA GLN A 574 -7.47 -7.75 -7.34
C GLN A 574 -7.11 -7.94 -5.86
N ALA A 575 -5.94 -7.44 -5.44
CA ALA A 575 -5.51 -7.52 -4.06
C ALA A 575 -6.34 -6.62 -3.13
N ALA A 576 -6.70 -5.42 -3.57
CA ALA A 576 -7.55 -4.49 -2.82
C ALA A 576 -8.86 -5.16 -2.36
N ARG A 577 -9.49 -5.94 -3.24
CA ARG A 577 -10.73 -6.68 -2.95
C ARG A 577 -10.61 -7.56 -1.71
N TYR A 578 -9.43 -8.10 -1.46
CA TYR A 578 -9.15 -9.06 -0.39
C TYR A 578 -8.55 -8.38 0.83
N GLN A 579 -7.66 -7.42 0.61
CA GLN A 579 -6.94 -6.73 1.67
C GLN A 579 -7.81 -5.76 2.45
N MET A 580 -8.90 -5.25 1.87
CA MET A 580 -9.85 -4.39 2.58
C MET A 580 -10.37 -5.01 3.90
N ALA A 581 -10.51 -6.33 3.97
CA ALA A 581 -10.90 -7.05 5.19
C ALA A 581 -9.97 -6.77 6.39
N HIS A 582 -8.69 -6.49 6.11
CA HIS A 582 -7.65 -6.23 7.09
C HIS A 582 -7.61 -4.78 7.55
N TYR A 583 -8.37 -3.88 6.91
CA TYR A 583 -8.43 -2.46 7.24
C TYR A 583 -9.84 -2.03 7.65
N PRO A 584 -10.44 -2.62 8.72
CA PRO A 584 -11.83 -2.36 9.10
C PRO A 584 -12.14 -0.89 9.46
N ARG A 585 -11.12 -0.05 9.71
CA ARG A 585 -11.28 1.39 9.96
C ARG A 585 -11.23 2.23 8.70
N LEU A 586 -10.87 1.63 7.57
CA LEU A 586 -10.96 2.24 6.26
C LEU A 586 -12.43 2.19 5.80
N LYS A 587 -13.10 3.33 5.90
CA LYS A 587 -14.56 3.47 5.71
C LYS A 587 -14.93 4.16 4.40
N ALA A 588 -13.95 4.61 3.63
CA ALA A 588 -14.16 5.07 2.26
C ALA A 588 -12.86 4.94 1.44
N ILE A 589 -13.00 4.64 0.14
CA ILE A 589 -11.91 4.72 -0.84
C ILE A 589 -12.37 5.53 -2.05
N VAL A 590 -11.59 6.55 -2.42
CA VAL A 590 -11.96 7.50 -3.48
C VAL A 590 -10.90 7.49 -4.57
N TYR A 591 -11.20 6.83 -5.69
CA TYR A 591 -10.23 6.63 -6.77
C TYR A 591 -9.91 7.96 -7.47
N PHE A 592 -8.64 8.22 -7.70
CA PHE A 592 -8.17 9.40 -8.42
C PHE A 592 -7.89 9.02 -9.87
N GLU A 593 -8.80 9.36 -10.77
CA GLU A 593 -8.66 9.05 -12.20
C GLU A 593 -8.05 10.25 -12.94
N THR A 594 -6.80 10.10 -13.38
CA THR A 594 -6.14 11.12 -14.21
C THR A 594 -5.43 10.51 -15.43
N PRO A 595 -5.56 11.10 -16.64
CA PRO A 595 -4.70 10.76 -17.77
C PRO A 595 -3.25 11.22 -17.61
N ALA A 596 -3.01 12.21 -16.73
CA ALA A 596 -1.70 12.77 -16.45
C ALA A 596 -1.70 13.47 -15.09
N ASP A 597 -0.81 13.06 -14.19
CA ASP A 597 -0.60 13.73 -12.91
C ASP A 597 -0.14 15.19 -13.08
N SER A 598 -0.02 15.92 -11.97
CA SER A 598 0.41 17.34 -11.99
C SER A 598 1.79 17.57 -12.60
N ASN A 599 2.63 16.53 -12.68
CA ASN A 599 3.95 16.56 -13.30
C ASN A 599 3.93 16.11 -14.77
N GLY A 600 2.77 15.73 -15.30
CA GLY A 600 2.54 15.39 -16.71
C GLY A 600 3.05 14.02 -17.13
N GLY A 601 3.42 13.15 -16.17
CA GLY A 601 4.19 11.94 -16.45
C GLY A 601 3.48 10.62 -16.13
N ARG A 602 2.40 10.64 -15.34
CA ARG A 602 1.78 9.40 -14.84
C ARG A 602 0.28 9.35 -15.08
N ASN A 603 -0.20 8.23 -15.61
CA ASN A 603 -1.60 7.99 -15.93
C ASN A 603 -2.18 6.95 -14.94
N SER A 604 -3.36 7.19 -14.41
CA SER A 604 -4.09 6.29 -13.49
C SER A 604 -5.48 5.89 -14.03
N GLU A 605 -5.78 6.20 -15.28
CA GLU A 605 -7.00 5.76 -15.95
C GLU A 605 -7.08 4.23 -15.93
N ILE A 606 -8.14 3.69 -15.34
CA ILE A 606 -8.37 2.24 -15.14
C ILE A 606 -8.62 1.45 -16.42
N HIS A 607 -8.62 2.13 -17.57
CA HIS A 607 -9.11 1.62 -18.85
C HIS A 607 -8.08 1.70 -19.96
N LEU A 608 -6.81 1.93 -19.59
CA LEU A 608 -5.68 1.78 -20.50
C LEU A 608 -5.40 0.31 -20.84
N ASP A 609 -5.75 -0.58 -19.92
CA ASP A 609 -5.68 -2.03 -20.07
C ASP A 609 -7.04 -2.68 -19.74
N ASP A 610 -7.47 -3.64 -20.56
CA ASP A 610 -8.75 -4.32 -20.38
C ASP A 610 -8.78 -5.18 -19.10
N GLY A 611 -7.63 -5.74 -18.71
CA GLY A 611 -7.47 -6.52 -17.48
C GLY A 611 -7.58 -5.65 -16.22
N ALA A 612 -6.98 -4.46 -16.24
CA ALA A 612 -7.13 -3.47 -15.17
C ALA A 612 -8.59 -3.03 -15.01
N LEU A 613 -9.30 -2.77 -16.12
CA LEU A 613 -10.71 -2.40 -16.07
C LEU A 613 -11.58 -3.52 -15.48
N GLU A 614 -11.39 -4.76 -15.91
CA GLU A 614 -12.17 -5.88 -15.36
C GLU A 614 -11.83 -6.14 -13.88
N ALA A 615 -10.57 -6.01 -13.48
CA ALA A 615 -10.16 -6.11 -12.08
C ALA A 615 -10.81 -5.00 -11.22
N PHE A 616 -10.90 -3.77 -11.72
CA PHE A 616 -11.59 -2.69 -11.02
C PHE A 616 -13.10 -2.94 -10.93
N ARG A 617 -13.73 -3.46 -11.98
CA ARG A 617 -15.14 -3.87 -11.94
C ARG A 617 -15.38 -4.96 -10.91
N ASP A 618 -14.49 -5.94 -10.83
CA ASP A 618 -14.57 -7.02 -9.85
C ASP A 618 -14.38 -6.53 -8.42
N LEU A 619 -13.53 -5.52 -8.20
CA LEU A 619 -13.43 -4.81 -6.93
C LEU A 619 -14.76 -4.12 -6.61
N MET A 620 -15.32 -3.33 -7.54
CA MET A 620 -16.60 -2.62 -7.33
C MET A 620 -17.79 -3.56 -7.08
N ARG A 621 -17.74 -4.83 -7.52
CA ARG A 621 -18.77 -5.84 -7.21
C ARG A 621 -18.64 -6.42 -5.79
N SER A 622 -17.63 -6.02 -5.01
CA SER A 622 -17.45 -6.51 -3.65
C SER A 622 -18.57 -6.04 -2.72
N PRO A 623 -19.12 -6.94 -1.87
CA PRO A 623 -20.07 -6.57 -0.82
C PRO A 623 -19.55 -5.50 0.16
N TYR A 624 -18.23 -5.28 0.24
CA TYR A 624 -17.66 -4.16 1.03
C TYR A 624 -18.26 -2.81 0.67
N PHE A 625 -18.73 -2.66 -0.57
CA PHE A 625 -19.25 -1.40 -1.08
C PHE A 625 -20.78 -1.35 -1.14
N ASP A 626 -21.47 -2.38 -0.63
CA ASP A 626 -22.94 -2.43 -0.50
C ASP A 626 -23.42 -1.58 0.70
N VAL A 627 -23.04 -0.30 0.70
CA VAL A 627 -23.43 0.67 1.72
C VAL A 627 -24.58 1.53 1.21
N ARG A 628 -25.65 1.70 2.00
CA ARG A 628 -26.71 2.67 1.70
C ARG A 628 -26.36 4.03 2.28
N LEU A 629 -26.44 5.07 1.46
CA LEU A 629 -26.42 6.44 1.94
C LEU A 629 -27.80 6.79 2.50
N GLU A 630 -27.84 7.19 3.77
CA GLU A 630 -29.05 7.63 4.49
C GLU A 630 -29.14 9.15 4.61
#